data_AF-X1EH91-F1
#
_entry.id   AF-X1EH91-F1
#
_cell.length_a   1.000
_cell.length_b   1.000
_cell.length_c   1.000
_cell.angle_alpha   90.00
_cell.angle_beta   90.00
_cell.angle_gamma   90.00
#
_symmetry.space_group_name_H-M   'P 1'
#
loop_
_entity.id
_entity.type
_entity.pdbx_description
1 polymer ?
#
loop_
_entity_poly.entity_id
_entity_poly.type
_entity_poly.pdbx_seq_one_letter_code
_entity_poly.pdbx_strand_id
1 'polypeptide(L)'
;MSDISIRELRRRIIKEHGLIPPKPPPYYLPDQGKYDESATDFPKTDLMKYIEVKYGIKLKLDIYCGSINDVCSRYGWEVDRATISRWRKIIRRYLIE
;
A
#
# COMPACT_ATOMS: atom_id res chain seq x y z
N MET A 1 -11.67 -35.16 30.20
CA MET A 1 -10.43 -34.35 30.23
C MET A 1 -9.93 -34.30 28.80
N SER A 2 -9.88 -33.11 28.21
CA SER A 2 -9.67 -32.93 26.77
C SER A 2 -8.18 -33.08 26.40
N ASP A 3 -7.88 -34.06 25.55
CA ASP A 3 -6.56 -34.26 24.94
C ASP A 3 -6.26 -33.12 23.97
N ILE A 4 -5.67 -32.04 24.48
CA ILE A 4 -5.15 -30.96 23.64
C ILE A 4 -3.93 -31.51 22.90
N SER A 5 -4.03 -31.57 21.57
CA SER A 5 -2.92 -32.04 20.73
C SER A 5 -1.69 -31.16 20.96
N ILE A 6 -0.50 -31.78 21.01
CA ILE A 6 0.80 -31.11 21.18
C ILE A 6 0.97 -29.95 20.18
N ARG A 7 0.37 -30.05 18.98
CA ARG A 7 0.39 -28.98 17.96
C ARG A 7 -0.38 -27.73 18.40
N GLU A 8 -1.51 -27.88 19.08
CA GLU A 8 -2.31 -26.76 19.59
C GLU A 8 -1.64 -26.10 20.79
N LEU A 9 -1.04 -26.91 21.67
CA LEU A 9 -0.28 -26.40 22.81
C LEU A 9 0.89 -25.52 22.34
N ARG A 10 1.66 -25.99 21.35
CA ARG A 10 2.75 -25.22 20.74
C ARG A 10 2.25 -23.91 20.10
N ARG A 11 1.12 -23.93 19.37
CA ARG A 11 0.55 -22.69 18.81
C ARG A 11 0.15 -21.68 19.89
N ARG A 12 -0.42 -22.12 21.01
CA ARG A 12 -0.79 -21.24 22.12
C ARG A 12 0.44 -20.63 22.78
N ILE A 13 1.45 -21.44 23.07
CA ILE A 13 2.72 -20.97 23.65
C ILE A 13 3.39 -19.93 22.74
N ILE A 14 3.50 -20.19 21.44
CA ILE A 14 4.13 -19.24 20.50
C ILE A 14 3.31 -17.93 20.41
N LYS A 15 1.98 -18.02 20.51
CA LYS A 15 1.07 -16.85 20.52
C LYS A 15 1.19 -16.03 21.82
N GLU A 16 1.29 -16.68 22.98
CA GLU A 16 1.41 -16.03 24.29
C GLU A 16 2.79 -15.39 24.51
N HIS A 17 3.86 -16.02 24.02
CA HIS A 17 5.24 -15.51 24.12
C HIS A 17 5.62 -14.47 23.05
N GLY A 18 4.68 -14.04 22.20
CA GLY A 18 4.91 -12.95 21.24
C GLY A 18 5.89 -13.26 20.10
N LEU A 19 6.19 -14.54 19.84
CA LEU A 19 7.12 -14.99 18.79
C LEU A 19 6.50 -15.03 17.40
N ILE A 20 5.20 -14.77 17.28
CA ILE A 20 4.53 -14.59 15.99
C ILE A 20 4.56 -13.09 15.69
N PRO A 21 5.41 -12.61 14.76
CA PRO A 21 5.28 -11.25 14.28
C PRO A 21 3.83 -11.05 13.81
N PRO A 22 3.13 -9.99 14.26
CA PRO A 22 1.79 -9.72 13.77
C PRO A 22 1.85 -9.73 12.26
N LYS A 23 0.94 -10.47 11.61
CA LYS A 23 0.81 -10.39 10.14
C LYS A 23 0.75 -8.89 9.81
N PRO A 24 1.65 -8.38 8.96
CA PRO A 24 1.57 -6.99 8.57
C PRO A 24 0.14 -6.74 8.12
N PRO A 25 -0.51 -5.65 8.58
CA PRO A 25 -1.87 -5.36 8.18
C PRO A 25 -1.91 -5.43 6.65
N PRO A 26 -2.96 -6.01 6.05
CA PRO A 26 -3.10 -5.97 4.61
C PRO A 26 -2.93 -4.50 4.19
N TYR A 27 -1.88 -4.21 3.44
CA TYR A 27 -1.55 -2.84 3.00
C TYR A 27 -2.69 -2.24 2.14
N TYR A 28 -3.65 -3.06 1.74
CA TYR A 28 -4.94 -2.70 1.20
C TYR A 28 -5.93 -2.47 2.33
N LEU A 29 -6.26 -1.19 2.55
CA LEU A 29 -7.44 -0.84 3.34
C LEU A 29 -8.64 -1.57 2.72
N PRO A 30 -9.44 -2.32 3.50
CA PRO A 30 -10.53 -3.15 2.97
C PRO A 30 -11.60 -2.35 2.21
N ASP A 31 -11.66 -1.02 2.40
CA ASP A 31 -12.61 -0.11 1.76
C ASP A 31 -12.05 0.62 0.52
N GLN A 32 -10.94 0.19 -0.08
CA GLN A 32 -10.56 0.75 -1.37
C GLN A 32 -11.53 0.21 -2.44
N GLY A 33 -12.47 1.06 -2.86
CA GLY A 33 -13.34 0.80 -4.00
C GLY A 33 -12.53 0.38 -5.23
N LYS A 34 -13.18 -0.29 -6.18
CA LYS A 34 -12.51 -0.69 -7.43
C LYS A 34 -11.91 0.54 -8.11
N TYR A 35 -10.61 0.48 -8.38
CA TYR A 35 -9.92 1.50 -9.16
C TYR A 35 -10.52 1.53 -10.57
N ASP A 36 -11.12 2.65 -10.93
CA ASP A 36 -11.62 2.92 -12.28
C ASP A 36 -10.57 3.74 -13.05
N GLU A 37 -9.99 3.15 -14.10
CA GLU A 37 -9.04 3.84 -14.99
C GLU A 37 -9.71 4.99 -15.77
N SER A 38 -11.04 4.93 -15.97
CA SER A 38 -11.81 5.95 -16.71
C SER A 38 -12.20 7.16 -15.86
N ALA A 39 -12.14 7.05 -14.54
CA ALA A 39 -12.50 8.10 -13.60
C ALA A 39 -11.38 9.15 -13.48
N THR A 40 -11.39 10.13 -14.39
CA THR A 40 -10.83 11.47 -14.25
C THR A 40 -9.29 11.61 -14.40
N ASP A 41 -8.89 12.41 -15.38
CA ASP A 41 -7.56 13.01 -15.48
C ASP A 41 -7.42 14.09 -14.41
N PHE A 42 -6.59 13.84 -13.40
CA PHE A 42 -6.19 14.90 -12.45
C PHE A 42 -4.99 15.67 -13.03
N PRO A 43 -4.87 16.98 -12.75
CA PRO A 43 -3.74 17.76 -13.24
C PRO A 43 -2.43 17.23 -12.62
N LYS A 44 -1.59 16.61 -13.46
CA LYS A 44 -0.27 16.10 -13.05
C LYS A 44 0.73 17.24 -12.94
N THR A 45 1.48 17.29 -11.84
CA THR A 45 2.64 18.18 -11.72
C THR A 45 3.77 17.71 -12.63
N ASP A 46 4.73 18.59 -12.94
CA ASP A 46 5.87 18.22 -13.79
C ASP A 46 6.73 17.13 -13.17
N LEU A 47 6.83 17.09 -11.83
CA LEU A 47 7.49 16.00 -11.12
C LEU A 47 6.75 14.66 -11.30
N MET A 48 5.41 14.66 -11.31
CA MET A 48 4.64 13.43 -11.58
C MET A 48 4.86 12.96 -13.01
N LYS A 49 4.83 13.87 -14.00
CA LYS A 49 5.11 13.55 -15.40
C LYS A 49 6.53 13.01 -15.58
N TYR A 50 7.51 13.62 -14.93
CA TYR A 50 8.90 13.17 -14.94
C TYR A 50 9.03 11.72 -14.45
N ILE A 51 8.41 11.39 -13.32
CA ILE A 51 8.45 10.03 -12.76
C ILE A 51 7.76 9.03 -13.68
N GLU A 52 6.61 9.37 -14.27
CA GLU A 52 5.92 8.50 -15.24
C GLU A 52 6.81 8.19 -16.45
N VAL A 53 7.46 9.21 -17.02
CA VAL A 53 8.33 9.06 -18.20
C VAL A 53 9.60 8.28 -17.86
N LYS A 54 10.24 8.61 -16.73
CA LYS A 54 11.52 8.01 -16.34
C LYS A 54 11.40 6.54 -15.98
N TYR A 55 10.36 6.17 -15.24
CA TYR A 55 10.16 4.81 -14.75
C TYR A 55 9.19 3.99 -15.61
N GLY A 56 8.55 4.59 -16.61
CA GLY A 56 7.65 3.90 -17.54
C GLY A 56 6.39 3.36 -16.86
N ILE A 57 5.88 4.06 -15.84
CA ILE A 57 4.79 3.58 -14.99
C ILE A 57 3.53 4.43 -15.13
N LYS A 58 2.36 3.83 -14.86
CA LYS A 58 1.13 4.56 -14.60
C LYS A 58 1.11 5.04 -13.14
N LEU A 59 1.55 6.28 -12.88
CA LEU A 59 1.72 6.82 -11.53
C LEU A 59 0.42 6.81 -10.71
N LYS A 60 -0.73 7.03 -11.36
CA LYS A 60 -2.05 6.99 -10.72
C LYS A 60 -2.32 5.62 -10.06
N LEU A 61 -2.18 4.54 -10.81
CA LEU A 61 -2.38 3.17 -10.33
C LEU A 61 -1.33 2.78 -9.30
N ASP A 62 -0.08 3.16 -9.54
CA ASP A 62 1.02 2.74 -8.67
C ASP A 62 0.92 3.36 -7.27
N ILE A 63 0.62 4.65 -7.19
CA ILE A 63 0.44 5.37 -5.93
C ILE A 63 -0.84 4.91 -5.21
N TYR A 64 -1.90 4.58 -5.95
CA TYR A 64 -3.17 4.16 -5.38
C TYR A 64 -3.06 2.78 -4.72
N CYS A 65 -2.52 1.79 -5.45
CA CYS A 65 -2.46 0.40 -5.03
C CYS A 65 -1.25 0.06 -4.14
N GLY A 66 -0.08 0.68 -4.38
CA GLY A 66 1.16 0.31 -3.69
C GLY A 66 1.19 0.75 -2.22
N SER A 67 2.11 0.21 -1.42
CA SER A 67 2.47 0.86 -0.14
C SER A 67 3.34 2.09 -0.40
N ILE A 68 3.31 3.10 0.49
CA ILE A 68 4.13 4.31 0.30
C ILE A 68 5.62 3.96 0.20
N ASN A 69 6.09 3.00 1.01
CA ASN A 69 7.49 2.59 1.01
C ASN A 69 7.86 1.88 -0.30
N ASP A 70 7.01 1.00 -0.81
CA ASP A 70 7.30 0.27 -2.05
C ASP A 70 7.31 1.20 -3.26
N VAL A 71 6.44 2.22 -3.26
CA VAL A 71 6.41 3.27 -4.28
C VAL A 71 7.68 4.12 -4.22
N CYS A 72 8.09 4.60 -3.03
CA CYS A 72 9.35 5.33 -2.88
C CYS A 72 10.56 4.51 -3.34
N SER A 73 10.60 3.23 -2.97
CA SER A 73 11.68 2.31 -3.38
C SER A 73 11.73 2.12 -4.90
N ARG A 74 10.57 1.94 -5.56
CA ARG A 74 10.48 1.82 -7.02
C ARG A 74 10.92 3.09 -7.75
N TYR A 75 10.74 4.25 -7.14
CA TYR A 75 11.18 5.54 -7.69
C TYR A 75 12.63 5.88 -7.29
N GLY A 76 13.40 4.91 -6.79
CA GLY A 76 14.79 5.11 -6.40
C GLY A 76 14.97 6.10 -5.24
N TRP A 77 13.96 6.27 -4.38
CA TRP A 77 13.92 7.26 -3.30
C TRP A 77 14.04 8.73 -3.76
N GLU A 78 13.82 9.02 -5.05
CA GLU A 78 13.84 10.39 -5.58
C GLU A 78 12.65 11.23 -5.09
N VAL A 79 11.60 10.55 -4.62
CA VAL A 79 10.40 11.17 -4.08
C VAL A 79 10.18 10.71 -2.64
N ASP A 80 10.15 11.68 -1.73
CA ASP A 80 9.91 11.42 -0.31
C ASP A 80 8.54 10.82 -0.04
N ARG A 81 8.46 10.04 1.05
CA ARG A 81 7.21 9.45 1.56
C ARG A 81 6.11 10.51 1.77
N ALA A 82 6.48 11.70 2.23
CA ALA A 82 5.55 12.81 2.43
C ALA A 82 4.93 13.29 1.11
N THR A 83 5.72 13.34 0.04
CA THR A 83 5.27 13.75 -1.29
C THR A 83 4.36 12.70 -1.90
N ILE A 84 4.73 11.41 -1.83
CA ILE A 84 3.86 10.30 -2.26
C ILE A 84 2.54 10.29 -1.47
N SER A 85 2.58 10.54 -0.16
CA SER A 85 1.39 10.64 0.68
C SER A 85 0.46 11.78 0.24
N ARG A 86 1.01 12.97 -0.08
CA ARG A 86 0.23 14.10 -0.62
C ARG A 86 -0.40 13.75 -1.97
N TRP A 87 0.37 13.15 -2.87
CA TRP A 87 -0.12 12.72 -4.18
C TRP A 87 -1.25 11.70 -4.05
N ARG A 88 -1.13 10.72 -3.15
CA ARG A 88 -2.21 9.77 -2.86
C ARG A 88 -3.48 10.45 -2.40
N LYS A 89 -3.38 11.46 -1.53
CA LYS A 89 -4.55 12.22 -1.06
C LYS A 89 -5.23 12.96 -2.22
N ILE A 90 -4.45 13.58 -3.10
CA ILE A 90 -4.97 14.26 -4.29
C ILE A 90 -5.69 13.24 -5.19
N ILE A 91 -5.00 12.17 -5.58
CA ILE A 91 -5.54 11.10 -6.44
C ILE A 91 -6.84 10.53 -5.86
N ARG A 92 -6.91 10.29 -4.56
CA ARG A 92 -8.13 9.81 -3.88
C ARG A 92 -9.31 10.77 -3.99
N ARG A 93 -9.10 12.09 -3.96
CA ARG A 93 -10.20 13.06 -4.15
C ARG A 93 -10.82 13.00 -5.54
N TYR A 94 -10.06 12.56 -6.53
CA TYR A 94 -10.53 12.42 -7.91
C TYR A 94 -11.05 11.02 -8.23
N LEU A 95 -10.88 10.04 -7.33
CA LEU A 95 -11.29 8.65 -7.51
C LEU A 95 -12.48 8.24 -6.66
N ILE A 96 -12.83 9.03 -5.64
CA ILE A 96 -13.97 8.82 -4.77
C ILE A 96 -14.94 9.96 -5.09
N GLU A 97 -16.02 9.65 -5.81
CA GLU A 97 -17.24 10.48 -5.82
C GLU A 97 -17.96 10.36 -4.47
#